data_AF-B9XT18-F1
#
_entry.id   AF-B9XT18-F1
#
_cell.length_a   1.000
_cell.length_b   1.000
_cell.length_c   1.000
_cell.angle_alpha   90.00
_cell.angle_beta   90.00
_cell.angle_gamma   90.00
#
_symmetry.space_group_name_H-M   'P 1'
#
loop_
_entity.id
_entity.type
_entity.pdbx_description
1 polymer ?
#
loop_
_entity_poly.entity_id
_entity_poly.type
_entity_poly.pdbx_seq_one_letter_code
_entity_poly.pdbx_strand_id
1 'polypeptide(L)'
;MYKPEPNPQPLLPPELAKRFEQTIDRLHAHEPLDLHEKDLSALFEVIATRLFAALSHRSGCYFDGVSGMTSNIPSRRTIDFKGEMWIGRNRDQWTEPFHARIVDKRTTHQGLSITLTIGQDKAQGDLTSVLPPNEDAE
;
A
#
# COMPACT_ATOMS: atom_id res chain seq x y z
N MET A 1 -12.52 25.12 23.41
CA MET A 1 -12.73 23.89 22.63
C MET A 1 -11.45 23.60 21.85
N TYR A 2 -10.64 22.65 22.31
CA TYR A 2 -9.46 22.21 21.58
C TYR A 2 -9.96 21.33 20.43
N LYS A 3 -9.85 21.78 19.18
CA LYS A 3 -9.99 20.88 18.04
C LYS A 3 -8.69 20.06 18.01
N PRO A 4 -8.70 18.73 18.13
CA PRO A 4 -7.50 17.98 17.83
C PRO A 4 -7.14 18.29 16.39
N GLU A 5 -5.96 18.88 16.17
CA GLU A 5 -5.41 18.98 14.83
C GLU A 5 -5.34 17.54 14.28
N PRO A 6 -5.75 17.30 13.02
CA PRO A 6 -5.49 16.02 12.41
C PRO A 6 -3.98 15.86 12.40
N ASN A 7 -3.49 14.92 13.20
CA ASN A 7 -2.09 14.51 13.20
C ASN A 7 -1.68 14.34 11.73
N PRO A 8 -0.74 15.13 11.19
CA PRO A 8 -0.31 14.97 9.81
C PRO A 8 0.43 13.63 9.74
N GLN A 9 -0.33 12.58 9.46
CA GLN A 9 0.22 11.25 9.24
C GLN A 9 1.21 11.38 8.08
N PRO A 10 2.44 10.85 8.22
CA PRO A 10 3.48 11.06 7.23
C PRO A 10 3.00 10.55 5.87
N LEU A 11 3.06 11.43 4.87
CA LEU A 11 2.91 11.05 3.47
C LEU A 11 4.04 10.07 3.13
N LEU A 12 3.81 9.22 2.12
CA LEU A 12 4.91 8.44 1.56
C LEU A 12 6.04 9.39 1.13
N PRO A 13 7.31 9.05 1.36
CA PRO A 13 8.41 9.79 0.76
C PRO A 13 8.24 9.88 -0.76
N PRO A 14 8.46 11.05 -1.40
CA PRO A 14 8.27 11.21 -2.85
C PRO A 14 9.01 10.19 -3.71
N GLU A 15 10.21 9.80 -3.27
CA GLU A 15 11.03 8.78 -3.92
C GLU A 15 10.35 7.39 -3.91
N LEU A 16 9.72 7.01 -2.79
CA LEU A 16 8.99 5.74 -2.69
C LEU A 16 7.73 5.77 -3.54
N ALA A 17 7.07 6.92 -3.62
CA ALA A 17 5.89 7.09 -4.45
C ALA A 17 6.21 6.91 -5.94
N LYS A 18 7.26 7.58 -6.42
CA LYS A 18 7.73 7.48 -7.80
C LYS A 18 8.17 6.06 -8.17
N ARG A 19 8.92 5.39 -7.29
CA ARG A 19 9.34 3.99 -7.48
C ARG A 19 8.15 3.04 -7.57
N PHE A 20 7.11 3.30 -6.80
CA PHE A 20 5.90 2.50 -6.86
C PHE A 20 5.16 2.68 -8.18
N GLU A 21 4.97 3.91 -8.66
CA GLU A 21 4.35 4.15 -9.97
C GLU A 21 5.15 3.46 -11.09
N GLN A 22 6.48 3.55 -11.05
CA GLN A 22 7.36 2.81 -11.97
C GLN A 22 7.17 1.29 -11.88
N THR A 23 7.00 0.76 -10.66
CA THR A 23 6.72 -0.67 -10.46
C THR A 23 5.41 -1.08 -11.12
N ILE A 24 4.36 -0.27 -10.97
CA ILE A 24 3.05 -0.51 -11.62
C ILE A 24 3.17 -0.47 -13.14
N ASP A 25 3.90 0.51 -13.69
CA ASP A 25 4.12 0.63 -15.13
C ASP A 25 4.88 -0.57 -15.70
N ARG A 26 5.95 -1.01 -15.02
CA ARG A 26 6.75 -2.18 -15.40
C ARG A 26 5.94 -3.47 -15.34
N LEU A 27 5.12 -3.64 -14.30
CA LEU A 27 4.22 -4.78 -14.19
C LEU A 27 3.21 -4.78 -15.34
N HIS A 28 2.60 -3.64 -15.68
CA HIS A 28 1.71 -3.53 -16.83
C HIS A 28 2.41 -3.82 -18.17
N ALA A 29 3.70 -3.54 -18.28
CA ALA A 29 4.53 -3.88 -19.43
C ALA A 29 4.98 -5.37 -19.47
N HIS A 30 4.57 -6.18 -18.48
CA HIS A 30 5.01 -7.58 -18.31
C HIS A 30 6.54 -7.72 -18.17
N GLU A 31 7.21 -6.71 -17.64
CA GLU A 31 8.63 -6.77 -17.36
C GLU A 31 8.92 -7.67 -16.15
N PRO A 32 10.04 -8.43 -16.15
CA PRO A 32 10.48 -9.14 -14.96
C PRO A 32 10.84 -8.14 -13.86
N LEU A 33 10.22 -8.31 -12.69
CA LEU A 33 10.41 -7.47 -11.52
C LEU A 33 10.70 -8.35 -10.30
N ASP A 34 11.71 -7.97 -9.53
CA ASP A 34 11.99 -8.64 -8.26
C ASP A 34 11.04 -8.10 -7.19
N LEU A 35 10.00 -8.88 -6.88
CA LEU A 35 9.02 -8.53 -5.85
C LEU A 35 9.58 -8.66 -4.43
N HIS A 36 10.80 -9.18 -4.27
CA HIS A 36 11.52 -9.20 -3.00
C HIS A 36 12.29 -7.89 -2.75
N GLU A 37 12.22 -6.92 -3.68
CA GLU A 37 12.75 -5.58 -3.44
C GLU A 37 12.11 -4.97 -2.19
N LYS A 38 12.98 -4.49 -1.28
CA LYS A 38 12.59 -3.90 0.01
C LYS A 38 11.59 -2.74 -0.14
N ASP A 39 11.67 -2.03 -1.26
CA ASP A 39 10.88 -0.84 -1.53
C ASP A 39 9.38 -1.14 -1.64
N LEU A 40 8.99 -2.27 -2.23
CA LEU A 40 7.57 -2.63 -2.41
C LEU A 40 6.93 -3.15 -1.11
N SER A 41 7.69 -3.90 -0.30
CA SER A 41 7.25 -4.32 1.03
C SER A 41 7.04 -3.12 1.96
N ALA A 42 8.02 -2.22 2.02
CA ALA A 42 7.95 -1.00 2.85
C ALA A 42 6.77 -0.11 2.47
N LEU A 43 6.42 -0.06 1.18
CA LEU A 43 5.23 0.66 0.74
C LEU A 43 3.94 0.06 1.31
N PHE A 44 3.79 -1.26 1.24
CA PHE A 44 2.59 -1.92 1.77
C PHE A 44 2.46 -1.78 3.29
N GLU A 45 3.57 -1.65 4.03
CA GLU A 45 3.57 -1.31 5.46
C GLU A 45 2.94 0.07 5.71
N VAL A 46 3.36 1.09 4.96
CA VAL A 46 2.84 2.45 5.08
C VAL A 46 1.35 2.51 4.70
N ILE A 47 0.98 1.88 3.58
CA ILE A 47 -0.40 1.80 3.13
C ILE A 47 -1.27 1.10 4.18
N ALA A 48 -0.82 -0.06 4.69
CA ALA A 48 -1.55 -0.80 5.71
C ALA A 48 -1.74 0.02 6.97
N THR A 49 -0.67 0.65 7.45
CA THR A 49 -0.69 1.54 8.62
C THR A 49 -1.75 2.62 8.46
N ARG A 50 -1.80 3.28 7.30
CA ARG A 50 -2.75 4.36 7.05
C ARG A 50 -4.19 3.86 6.91
N LEU A 51 -4.42 2.83 6.10
CA LEU A 51 -5.76 2.34 5.82
C LEU A 51 -6.42 1.68 7.03
N PHE A 52 -5.63 1.08 7.91
CA PHE A 52 -6.13 0.38 9.09
C PHE A 52 -6.00 1.19 10.39
N ALA A 53 -5.46 2.41 10.35
CA ALA A 53 -5.31 3.29 11.53
C ALA A 53 -6.64 3.54 12.27
N ALA A 54 -7.76 3.55 11.55
CA ALA A 54 -9.09 3.80 12.12
C ALA A 54 -9.73 2.55 12.77
N LEU A 55 -9.16 1.35 12.58
CA LEU A 55 -9.69 0.12 13.15
C LEU A 55 -9.25 -0.01 14.60
N SER A 56 -10.18 0.20 15.54
CA SER A 56 -9.91 0.17 16.97
C SER A 56 -9.33 -1.18 17.45
N HIS A 57 -9.73 -2.30 16.85
CA HIS A 57 -9.19 -3.62 17.19
C HIS A 57 -7.74 -3.84 16.71
N ARG A 58 -7.26 -3.04 15.76
CA ARG A 58 -5.85 -2.99 15.34
C ARG A 58 -5.04 -1.92 16.07
N SER A 59 -5.60 -1.27 17.09
CA SER A 59 -4.88 -0.25 17.86
C SER A 59 -3.67 -0.85 18.58
N GLY A 60 -2.51 -0.22 18.38
CA GLY A 60 -1.21 -0.66 18.90
C GLY A 60 -0.53 -1.74 18.05
N CYS A 61 -1.14 -2.15 16.93
CA CYS A 61 -0.47 -3.00 15.94
C CYS A 61 0.40 -2.16 14.99
N TYR A 62 1.51 -2.73 14.54
CA TYR A 62 2.33 -2.22 13.44
C TYR A 62 2.46 -3.28 12.34
N PHE A 63 2.66 -2.82 11.11
CA PHE A 63 2.86 -3.67 9.92
C PHE A 63 4.35 -3.67 9.56
N ASP A 64 4.90 -4.84 9.27
CA ASP A 64 6.35 -5.07 9.15
C ASP A 64 6.71 -5.92 7.91
N GLY A 65 6.01 -5.63 6.82
CA GLY A 65 6.35 -6.11 5.50
C GLY A 65 5.62 -7.37 5.08
N VAL A 66 5.70 -7.65 3.78
CA VAL A 66 5.00 -8.77 3.15
C VAL A 66 6.01 -9.82 2.73
N SER A 67 5.91 -11.00 3.31
CA SER A 67 6.70 -12.17 2.95
C SER A 67 6.01 -13.02 1.89
N GLY A 68 6.79 -13.72 1.08
CA GLY A 68 6.27 -14.60 0.02
C GLY A 68 5.45 -13.86 -1.05
N MET A 69 5.77 -12.58 -1.30
CA MET A 69 4.98 -11.74 -2.19
C MET A 69 4.98 -12.30 -3.62
N THR A 70 3.78 -12.40 -4.20
CA THR A 70 3.57 -12.75 -5.60
C THR A 70 2.61 -11.73 -6.23
N SER A 71 2.74 -11.50 -7.53
CA SER A 71 1.84 -10.63 -8.28
C SER A 71 1.16 -11.37 -9.41
N ASN A 72 -0.09 -11.04 -9.69
CA ASN A 72 -0.84 -11.47 -10.86
C ASN A 72 -1.51 -10.26 -11.52
N ILE A 73 -1.66 -10.28 -12.84
CA ILE A 73 -2.26 -9.18 -13.60
C ILE A 73 -3.55 -9.70 -14.23
N PRO A 74 -4.68 -9.69 -13.48
CA PRO A 74 -5.94 -10.24 -13.98
C PRO A 74 -6.54 -9.43 -15.14
N SER A 75 -6.16 -8.16 -15.31
CA SER A 75 -6.58 -7.33 -16.44
C SER A 75 -5.55 -6.24 -16.73
N ARG A 76 -5.66 -5.59 -17.89
CA ARG A 76 -4.75 -4.51 -18.34
C ARG A 76 -4.55 -3.35 -17.34
N ARG A 77 -5.45 -3.19 -16.37
CA ARG A 77 -5.42 -2.09 -15.38
C ARG A 77 -5.56 -2.59 -13.95
N THR A 78 -5.37 -3.88 -13.72
CA THR A 78 -5.53 -4.47 -12.39
C THR A 78 -4.33 -5.33 -12.08
N ILE A 79 -3.75 -5.10 -10.92
CA ILE A 79 -2.65 -5.90 -10.39
C ILE A 79 -3.09 -6.39 -9.02
N ASP A 80 -3.00 -7.70 -8.81
CA ASP A 80 -3.25 -8.36 -7.54
C ASP A 80 -1.91 -8.81 -6.95
N PHE A 81 -1.62 -8.41 -5.72
CA PHE A 81 -0.51 -8.89 -4.91
C PHE A 81 -1.03 -9.80 -3.82
N LYS A 82 -0.31 -10.88 -3.54
CA LYS A 82 -0.59 -11.84 -2.47
C LYS A 82 0.67 -12.14 -1.67
N GLY A 83 0.52 -12.48 -0.41
CA GLY A 83 1.62 -12.91 0.46
C GLY A 83 1.15 -13.05 1.90
N GLU A 84 2.07 -12.95 2.84
CA GLU A 84 1.80 -12.95 4.27
C GLU A 84 2.37 -11.67 4.88
N MET A 85 1.50 -10.82 5.44
CA MET A 85 1.90 -9.59 6.11
C MET A 85 2.33 -9.90 7.54
N TRP A 86 3.52 -9.46 7.92
CA TRP A 86 3.96 -9.45 9.30
C TRP A 86 3.25 -8.33 10.07
N ILE A 87 2.68 -8.70 11.21
CA ILE A 87 2.03 -7.79 12.14
C ILE A 87 2.68 -7.98 13.49
N GLY A 88 3.01 -6.87 14.14
CA GLY A 88 3.47 -6.89 15.51
C GLY A 88 2.57 -6.09 16.44
N ARG A 89 2.51 -6.51 17.70
CA ARG A 89 1.86 -5.79 18.79
C ARG A 89 2.65 -6.03 20.06
N ASN A 90 3.16 -4.95 20.67
CA ASN A 90 4.06 -5.04 21.83
C ASN A 90 5.31 -5.90 21.56
N ARG A 91 5.36 -7.12 22.10
CA ARG A 91 6.47 -8.09 21.92
C ARG A 91 6.06 -9.29 21.06
N ASP A 92 4.81 -9.35 20.63
CA ASP A 92 4.29 -10.45 19.84
C ASP A 92 4.33 -10.08 18.36
N GLN A 93 4.67 -11.05 17.52
CA GLN A 93 4.68 -10.91 16.07
C GLN A 93 4.06 -12.15 15.44
N TRP A 94 3.21 -11.96 14.45
CA TRP A 94 2.56 -13.04 13.70
C TRP A 94 2.38 -12.63 12.24
N THR A 95 1.97 -13.58 11.41
CA THR A 95 1.61 -13.33 10.02
C THR A 95 0.10 -13.43 9.80
N GLU A 96 -0.41 -12.58 8.92
CA GLU A 96 -1.77 -12.70 8.40
C GLU A 96 -1.76 -12.72 6.87
N PRO A 97 -2.70 -13.47 6.25
CA PRO A 97 -2.85 -13.48 4.79
C PRO A 97 -3.01 -12.07 4.26
N PHE A 98 -2.18 -11.71 3.29
CA PHE A 98 -2.15 -10.40 2.66
C PHE A 98 -2.66 -10.50 1.23
N HIS A 99 -3.53 -9.55 0.87
CA HIS A 99 -3.96 -9.35 -0.51
C HIS A 99 -4.14 -7.86 -0.80
N ALA A 100 -3.45 -7.36 -1.82
CA ALA A 100 -3.65 -6.00 -2.32
C ALA A 100 -4.08 -6.04 -3.78
N ARG A 101 -5.19 -5.38 -4.10
CA ARG A 101 -5.63 -5.15 -5.47
C ARG A 101 -5.46 -3.68 -5.80
N ILE A 102 -4.68 -3.42 -6.83
CA ILE A 102 -4.47 -2.09 -7.39
C ILE A 102 -5.24 -1.99 -8.70
N VAL A 103 -5.99 -0.91 -8.85
CA VAL A 103 -6.69 -0.57 -10.08
C VAL A 103 -6.14 0.76 -10.60
N ASP A 104 -5.53 0.70 -11.78
CA ASP A 104 -5.05 1.89 -12.48
C ASP A 104 -6.22 2.65 -13.14
N LYS A 105 -6.51 3.83 -12.61
CA LYS A 105 -7.54 4.75 -13.11
C LYS A 105 -6.92 6.07 -13.58
N ARG A 106 -5.62 6.11 -13.88
CA ARG A 106 -4.92 7.32 -14.36
C ARG A 106 -5.52 7.82 -15.68
N THR A 107 -6.02 6.93 -16.54
CA THR A 107 -6.69 7.33 -17.80
C THR A 107 -7.99 8.13 -17.61
N THR A 108 -8.58 8.09 -16.41
CA THR A 108 -9.77 8.85 -16.06
C THR A 108 -9.46 9.94 -15.03
N HIS A 109 -8.18 10.29 -14.84
CA HIS A 109 -7.70 11.27 -13.86
C HIS A 109 -8.09 10.96 -12.41
N GLN A 110 -8.31 9.68 -12.08
CA GLN A 110 -8.68 9.20 -10.74
C GLN A 110 -7.53 8.47 -10.04
N GLY A 111 -6.30 8.63 -10.54
CA GLY A 111 -5.11 8.07 -9.90
C GLY A 111 -5.08 6.54 -9.85
N LEU A 112 -4.48 6.01 -8.78
CA LEU A 112 -4.37 4.58 -8.50
C LEU A 112 -5.26 4.25 -7.29
N SER A 113 -6.22 3.35 -7.45
CA SER A 113 -7.03 2.88 -6.33
C SER A 113 -6.45 1.59 -5.76
N ILE A 114 -6.42 1.46 -4.44
CA ILE A 114 -6.02 0.23 -3.75
C ILE A 114 -7.15 -0.31 -2.89
N THR A 115 -7.35 -1.63 -2.97
CA THR A 115 -8.11 -2.40 -1.98
C THR A 115 -7.14 -3.34 -1.29
N LEU A 116 -7.04 -3.22 0.03
CA LEU A 116 -6.12 -4.01 0.85
C LEU A 116 -6.93 -4.92 1.79
N THR A 117 -6.50 -6.17 1.90
CA THR A 117 -7.04 -7.16 2.84
C THR A 117 -5.89 -7.78 3.61
N ILE A 118 -5.99 -7.76 4.94
CA ILE A 118 -5.03 -8.38 5.85
C ILE A 118 -5.83 -9.20 6.86
N GLY A 119 -5.63 -10.52 6.86
CA GLY A 119 -6.47 -11.43 7.64
C GLY A 119 -7.93 -11.31 7.22
N GLN A 120 -8.80 -10.90 8.14
CA GLN A 120 -10.23 -10.65 7.88
C GLN A 120 -10.56 -9.19 7.60
N ASP A 121 -9.60 -8.28 7.78
CA ASP A 121 -9.83 -6.85 7.66
C ASP A 121 -9.64 -6.39 6.24
N LYS A 122 -10.56 -5.55 5.76
CA LYS A 122 -10.54 -4.99 4.42
C LYS A 122 -10.66 -3.47 4.49
N ALA A 123 -9.78 -2.78 3.77
CA ALA A 123 -9.81 -1.34 3.62
C ALA A 123 -9.57 -0.94 2.16
N GLN A 124 -10.03 0.25 1.78
CA GLN A 124 -9.86 0.80 0.44
C GLN A 124 -9.37 2.24 0.55
N GLY A 125 -8.51 2.64 -0.38
CA GLY A 125 -8.05 4.01 -0.49
C GLY A 125 -7.69 4.40 -1.91
N ASP A 126 -7.45 5.69 -2.07
CA ASP A 126 -6.78 6.26 -3.24
C ASP A 126 -5.30 6.43 -2.87
N LEU A 127 -4.42 5.78 -3.63
CA LEU A 127 -2.98 5.88 -3.44
C LEU A 127 -2.49 7.30 -3.69
N THR A 128 -3.11 8.09 -4.57
CA THR A 128 -2.72 9.50 -4.77
C THR A 128 -2.93 10.36 -3.53
N SER A 129 -3.82 9.95 -2.62
CA SER A 129 -3.97 10.58 -1.32
C SER A 129 -2.88 10.17 -0.32
N VAL A 130 -2.22 9.03 -0.57
CA VAL A 130 -1.17 8.41 0.26
C VAL A 130 0.23 8.79 -0.19
N LEU A 131 0.37 9.02 -1.50
CA LEU A 131 1.55 9.55 -2.16
C LEU A 131 1.61 11.08 -1.94
N PRO A 132 2.79 11.69 -1.84
CA PRO A 132 2.92 13.14 -1.87
C PRO A 132 2.53 13.65 -3.26
N PRO A 133 2.05 14.90 -3.38
CA PRO A 133 1.78 15.49 -4.68
C PRO A 133 3.06 15.48 -5.53
N ASN A 134 2.93 15.14 -6.82
CA ASN A 134 4.04 15.31 -7.77
C ASN A 134 4.36 16.81 -7.87
N GLU A 135 5.55 17.22 -7.43
CA GLU A 135 6.03 18.61 -7.56
C GLU A 135 6.40 18.97 -9.00
N ASP A 136 6.39 18.00 -9.94
CA ASP A 136 6.69 18.21 -11.36
C ASP A 136 5.45 18.55 -12.23
N ALA A 137 4.34 19.01 -11.62
CA ALA A 137 3.16 19.48 -12.34
C ALA A 137 3.12 21.01 -12.42
N GLU A 138 4.11 21.61 -13.09
CA GLU A 138 4.03 22.96 -13.67
C GLU A 138 4.25 22.92 -15.19
#